data_AF-A0A7R9ACY6-F1
#
_entry.id   AF-A0A7R9ACY6-F1
#
_cell.length_a   1.000
_cell.length_b   1.000
_cell.length_c   1.000
_cell.angle_alpha   90.00
_cell.angle_beta   90.00
_cell.angle_gamma   90.00
#
_symmetry.space_group_name_H-M   'P 1'
#
loop_
_entity.id
_entity.type
_entity.pdbx_description
1 polymer ?
#
loop_
_entity_poly.entity_id
_entity_poly.type
_entity_poly.pdbx_seq_one_letter_code
_entity_poly.pdbx_strand_id
1 'polypeptide(L)'
;MLHEVGGGTTGSVIASRLTENPRVKVLLLEAGSDGSLLSWIPAAAPLMWWFTKYDYAYSSEPQEDSCLAFAGGVSPVAENCEG
;
A
#
# COMPACT_ATOMS: atom_id res chain seq x y z
N MET A 1 -18.72 -12.22 13.92
CA MET A 1 -17.70 -12.35 12.86
C MET A 1 -17.42 -10.94 12.39
N LEU A 2 -16.17 -10.48 12.49
CA LEU A 2 -15.77 -9.13 12.08
C LEU A 2 -15.05 -9.23 10.74
N HIS A 3 -15.34 -8.28 9.83
CA HIS A 3 -14.76 -8.26 8.49
C HIS A 3 -13.86 -7.03 8.37
N GLU A 4 -12.58 -7.27 8.04
CA GLU A 4 -11.59 -6.24 7.76
C GLU A 4 -11.30 -6.24 6.25
N VAL A 5 -11.35 -5.06 5.63
CA VAL A 5 -11.13 -4.87 4.20
C VAL A 5 -9.79 -4.13 4.04
N GLY A 6 -8.75 -4.88 3.71
CA GLY A 6 -7.36 -4.44 3.59
C GLY A 6 -6.48 -4.93 4.74
N GLY A 7 -5.52 -5.81 4.44
CA GLY A 7 -4.41 -6.28 5.28
C GLY A 7 -3.19 -5.34 5.30
N GLY A 8 -3.39 -4.04 5.04
CA GLY A 8 -2.36 -3.03 5.18
C GLY A 8 -1.87 -2.83 6.63
N THR A 9 -1.08 -1.79 6.87
CA THR A 9 -0.44 -1.50 8.17
C THR A 9 -1.43 -1.52 9.34
N THR A 10 -2.58 -0.86 9.20
CA THR A 10 -3.61 -0.81 10.24
C THR A 10 -4.44 -2.09 10.31
N GLY A 11 -4.90 -2.60 9.15
CA GLY A 11 -5.78 -3.78 9.10
C GLY A 11 -5.13 -5.04 9.67
N SER A 12 -3.84 -5.25 9.37
CA SER A 12 -3.06 -6.36 9.96
C SER A 12 -2.95 -6.26 11.49
N VAL A 13 -2.77 -5.05 12.05
CA VAL A 13 -2.69 -4.84 13.50
C VAL A 13 -4.04 -5.09 14.17
N ILE A 14 -5.12 -4.57 13.60
CA ILE A 14 -6.48 -4.76 14.14
C ILE A 14 -6.86 -6.24 14.11
N ALA A 15 -6.67 -6.91 12.97
CA ALA A 15 -6.95 -8.33 12.83
C ALA A 15 -6.17 -9.15 13.88
N SER A 16 -4.87 -8.87 14.04
CA SER A 16 -4.02 -9.53 15.04
C SER A 16 -4.58 -9.38 16.46
N ARG A 17 -4.89 -8.15 16.90
CA ARG A 17 -5.43 -7.88 18.24
C ARG A 17 -6.81 -8.50 18.48
N LEU A 18 -7.69 -8.47 17.48
CA LEU A 18 -9.02 -9.09 17.60
C LEU A 18 -8.94 -10.61 17.74
N THR A 19 -8.00 -11.26 17.06
CA THR A 19 -7.81 -12.72 17.12
C THR A 19 -7.17 -13.23 18.40
N GLU A 20 -6.63 -12.37 19.27
CA GLU A 20 -6.13 -12.77 20.61
C GLU A 20 -7.24 -13.37 21.48
N ASN A 21 -8.49 -12.97 21.26
CA ASN A 21 -9.63 -13.58 21.92
C ASN A 21 -10.17 -14.76 21.08
N PRO A 22 -10.08 -16.01 21.54
CA PRO A 22 -10.48 -17.19 20.77
C PRO A 22 -11.98 -17.26 20.47
N ARG A 23 -12.81 -16.43 21.13
CA ARG A 23 -14.24 -16.30 20.83
C ARG A 23 -14.53 -15.40 19.62
N VAL A 24 -13.54 -14.64 19.16
CA VAL A 24 -13.67 -13.71 18.04
C VAL A 24 -13.13 -14.38 16.77
N LYS A 25 -13.93 -14.36 15.69
CA LYS A 25 -13.53 -14.80 14.35
C LYS A 25 -13.47 -13.58 13.44
N VAL A 26 -12.31 -13.39 12.81
CA VAL A 26 -12.02 -12.30 11.87
C VAL A 26 -11.86 -12.89 10.46
N LEU A 27 -12.45 -12.23 9.47
CA LEU A 27 -12.18 -12.45 8.05
C LEU A 27 -11.43 -11.23 7.53
N LEU A 28 -10.20 -11.42 7.07
CA LEU A 28 -9.38 -10.39 6.44
C LEU A 28 -9.43 -10.57 4.92
N LEU A 29 -9.83 -9.53 4.21
CA LEU A 29 -9.86 -9.50 2.74
C LEU A 29 -8.79 -8.53 2.24
N GLU A 30 -7.78 -9.04 1.52
CA GLU A 30 -6.70 -8.24 0.94
C GLU A 30 -6.80 -8.29 -0.59
N ALA A 31 -6.64 -7.15 -1.26
CA ALA A 31 -6.74 -7.06 -2.72
C ALA A 31 -5.44 -7.48 -3.42
N GLY A 32 -4.29 -7.26 -2.76
CA GLY A 32 -2.98 -7.66 -3.26
C GLY A 32 -2.71 -9.16 -3.13
N SER A 33 -1.61 -9.60 -3.75
CA SER A 33 -1.06 -10.94 -3.54
C SER A 33 -0.11 -10.96 -2.32
N ASP A 34 0.33 -12.16 -1.95
CA ASP A 34 1.43 -12.32 -1.01
C ASP A 34 2.70 -11.56 -1.47
N GLY A 35 3.52 -11.18 -0.49
CA GLY A 35 4.79 -10.49 -0.72
C GLY A 35 5.77 -11.31 -1.55
N SER A 36 6.58 -10.63 -2.37
CA SER A 36 7.63 -11.24 -3.18
C SER A 36 8.99 -11.23 -2.46
N LEU A 37 10.00 -11.91 -3.01
CA LEU A 37 11.37 -11.78 -2.49
C LEU A 37 11.84 -10.31 -2.46
N LEU A 38 11.37 -9.48 -3.39
CA LEU A 38 11.77 -8.07 -3.47
C LEU A 38 11.27 -7.27 -2.26
N SER A 39 10.12 -7.65 -1.66
CA SER A 39 9.59 -6.94 -0.49
C SER A 39 10.43 -7.15 0.78
N TRP A 40 11.36 -8.12 0.76
CA TRP A 40 12.31 -8.36 1.84
C TRP A 40 13.64 -7.61 1.68
N ILE A 41 13.87 -6.98 0.52
CA ILE A 41 15.08 -6.24 0.21
C ILE A 41 14.72 -4.75 0.20
N PRO A 42 15.08 -3.97 1.24
CA PRO A 42 14.66 -2.57 1.33
C PRO A 42 15.07 -1.72 0.11
N ALA A 43 16.27 -1.97 -0.43
CA ALA A 43 16.78 -1.26 -1.60
C ALA A 43 16.03 -1.60 -2.91
N ALA A 44 15.22 -2.65 -2.93
CA ALA A 44 14.42 -3.04 -4.10
C ALA A 44 13.06 -2.34 -4.17
N ALA A 45 12.68 -1.52 -3.17
CA ALA A 45 11.40 -0.82 -3.14
C ALA A 45 11.09 -0.01 -4.42
N PRO A 46 12.03 0.73 -5.04
CA PRO A 46 11.75 1.46 -6.29
C PRO A 46 11.33 0.56 -7.46
N LEU A 47 11.75 -0.71 -7.45
CA LEU A 47 11.38 -1.69 -8.48
C LEU A 47 9.94 -2.20 -8.32
N MET A 48 9.33 -2.01 -7.14
CA MET A 48 7.98 -2.48 -6.84
C MET A 48 6.94 -1.37 -7.01
N TRP A 49 7.27 -0.12 -6.70
CA TRP A 49 6.30 0.98 -6.70
C TRP A 49 6.02 1.58 -8.09
N TRP A 50 6.80 1.23 -9.12
CA TRP A 50 6.65 1.81 -10.46
C TRP A 50 5.76 0.97 -11.38
N PHE A 51 4.44 1.18 -11.35
CA PHE A 51 3.47 0.54 -12.25
C PHE A 51 3.58 -1.00 -12.31
N THR A 52 3.86 -1.63 -11.18
CA THR A 52 3.90 -3.08 -11.11
C THR A 52 2.59 -3.63 -10.55
N LYS A 53 2.41 -4.96 -10.60
CA LYS A 53 1.28 -5.63 -9.94
C LYS A 53 1.21 -5.44 -8.41
N TYR A 54 2.26 -4.87 -7.79
CA TYR A 54 2.33 -4.58 -6.36
C TYR A 54 1.93 -3.15 -6.01
N ASP A 55 1.73 -2.30 -7.03
CA ASP A 55 1.28 -0.92 -6.88
C ASP A 55 -0.16 -0.79 -7.41
N TYR A 56 -0.96 0.06 -6.77
CA TYR A 56 -2.32 0.33 -7.22
C TYR A 56 -2.36 1.18 -8.50
N ALA A 57 -1.21 1.71 -8.93
CA ALA A 57 -1.05 2.51 -10.15
C ALA A 57 -1.92 3.77 -10.17
N TYR A 58 -2.20 4.34 -8.99
CA TYR A 58 -2.80 5.66 -8.91
C TYR A 58 -1.76 6.72 -9.28
N SER A 59 -2.24 7.77 -9.93
CA SER A 59 -1.46 8.96 -10.27
C SER A 59 -2.11 10.19 -9.63
N SER A 60 -1.30 11.18 -9.30
CA SER A 60 -1.83 12.44 -8.78
C SER A 60 -2.44 13.29 -9.90
N GLU A 61 -3.24 14.28 -9.51
CA GLU A 61 -3.46 15.44 -10.36
C GLU A 61 -2.16 16.27 -10.48
N PRO A 62 -2.03 17.16 -11.47
CA PRO A 62 -0.90 18.08 -11.57
C PRO A 62 -0.69 18.91 -10.29
N GLN A 63 0.54 18.93 -9.78
CA GLN A 63 0.94 19.68 -8.59
C GLN A 63 1.70 20.96 -9.00
N GLU A 64 1.39 22.09 -8.35
CA GLU A 64 2.05 23.39 -8.62
C GLU A 64 3.39 23.52 -7.87
N ASP A 65 3.41 23.11 -6.59
CA ASP A 65 4.56 23.30 -5.70
C ASP A 65 5.37 22.01 -5.45
N SER A 66 4.93 20.88 -6.01
CA SER A 66 5.57 19.58 -5.81
C SER A 66 5.62 18.76 -7.09
N CYS A 67 6.29 17.60 -7.04
CA CYS A 67 6.46 16.73 -8.21
C CYS A 67 7.11 17.41 -9.43
N LEU A 68 7.89 18.49 -9.22
CA LEU A 68 8.53 19.27 -10.29
C LEU A 68 9.51 18.45 -11.17
N ALA A 69 9.99 17.32 -10.67
CA ALA A 69 10.83 16.38 -11.41
C ALA A 69 10.03 15.48 -12.39
N PHE A 70 8.69 15.49 -12.31
CA PHE A 70 7.82 14.65 -13.11
C PHE A 70 7.12 15.45 -14.21
N ALA A 71 6.84 14.78 -15.33
CA ALA A 71 6.21 15.41 -16.49
C ALA A 71 4.83 15.98 -16.10
N GLY A 72 4.66 17.29 -16.33
CA GLY A 72 3.41 17.99 -16.01
C GLY A 72 3.11 18.12 -14.52
N GLY A 73 4.08 17.92 -13.62
CA GLY A 73 3.86 17.97 -12.17
C GLY A 73 3.03 16.81 -11.63
N VAL A 74 2.90 15.72 -12.38
CA VAL A 74 2.08 14.55 -12.00
C VAL A 74 2.95 13.47 -11.38
N SER A 75 2.64 13.06 -10.15
CA SER A 75 3.27 11.89 -9.52
C SER A 75 2.80 10.61 -10.20
N PRO A 76 3.71 9.76 -10.72
CA PRO A 76 3.36 8.47 -11.31
C PRO A 76 3.13 7.37 -10.26
N VAL A 77 3.26 7.69 -8.98
CA VAL A 77 3.03 6.78 -7.87
C VAL A 77 1.90 7.30 -6.98
N ALA A 78 1.24 6.41 -6.26
CA ALA A 78 0.18 6.72 -5.30
C ALA A 78 0.68 7.46 -4.04
N GLU A 79 1.73 8.25 -4.17
CA GLU A 79 2.32 9.11 -3.15
C GLU A 79 2.36 10.53 -3.72
N ASN A 80 1.79 11.46 -2.97
CA ASN A 80 2.01 12.88 -3.25
C ASN A 80 3.50 13.15 -3.02
N CYS A 81 4.16 13.84 -3.94
CA CYS A 81 5.47 14.39 -3.63
C CYS A 81 5.22 15.46 -2.56
N GLU A 82 5.46 15.15 -1.29
CA GLU A 82 5.42 16.14 -0.22
C GLU A 82 6.77 16.87 -0.23
N GLY A 83 6.72 18.18 -0.41
CA GLY A 83 7.86 19.10 -0.37
C GLY A 83 7.97 19.77 1.00
#